data_AF-A0A1F9FSQ0-F1
#
_entry.id   AF-A0A1F9FSQ0-F1
#
_cell.length_a   1.000
_cell.length_b   1.000
_cell.length_c   1.000
_cell.angle_alpha   90.00
_cell.angle_beta   90.00
_cell.angle_gamma   90.00
#
_symmetry.space_group_name_H-M   'P 1'
#
loop_
_entity.id
_entity.type
_entity.pdbx_description
1 polymer ?
#
loop_
_entity_poly.entity_id
_entity_poly.type
_entity_poly.pdbx_seq_one_letter_code
_entity_poly.pdbx_strand_id
1 'polypeptide(L)'
;MQRRVAMSFALTTRWLQAGLVLSLLMSGVLMFFPTGPLMTTYNATYEATFWGGRPLPPEALRHHAFLMGVTAAGVIGWVVTLWFVVAIPWRKRERWAWHAVFWGVLAWGGVDLLLCLAFGNVGEAVFASAGAGSLLLPTLLARRHFSTADGRR
;
A
#
# COMPACT_ATOMS: atom_id res chain seq x y z
N MET A 1 16.55 30.61 12.23
CA MET A 1 17.22 29.70 11.26
C MET A 1 16.72 28.27 11.53
N GLN A 2 15.65 27.83 10.86
CA GLN A 2 15.03 26.52 11.08
C GLN A 2 15.93 25.40 10.53
N ARG A 3 16.55 24.60 11.41
CA ARG A 3 17.12 23.30 11.02
C ARG A 3 15.96 22.41 10.60
N ARG A 4 15.73 22.25 9.28
CA ARG A 4 14.87 21.17 8.78
C ARG A 4 15.49 19.86 9.26
N VAL A 5 14.82 19.15 10.16
CA VAL A 5 15.23 17.81 10.58
C VAL A 5 15.13 16.91 9.36
N ALA A 6 16.27 16.71 8.73
CA ALA A 6 16.41 15.84 7.60
C ALA A 6 16.49 14.39 8.11
N MET A 7 15.39 13.61 8.00
CA MET A 7 15.50 12.16 8.22
C MET A 7 16.60 11.57 7.32
N SER A 8 17.37 10.64 7.88
CA SER A 8 18.43 9.99 7.13
C SER A 8 17.86 9.10 6.03
N PHE A 9 18.56 9.02 4.89
CA PHE A 9 18.17 8.17 3.77
C PHE A 9 18.05 6.68 4.17
N ALA A 10 18.89 6.24 5.11
CA ALA A 10 18.83 4.88 5.66
C ALA A 10 17.51 4.64 6.42
N LEU A 11 17.06 5.62 7.22
CA LEU A 11 15.81 5.51 7.97
C LEU A 11 14.60 5.47 7.03
N THR A 12 14.52 6.37 6.04
CA THR A 12 13.41 6.37 5.07
C THR A 12 13.39 5.09 4.24
N THR A 13 14.56 4.55 3.88
CA THR A 13 14.64 3.28 3.14
C THR A 13 14.19 2.09 3.99
N ARG A 14 14.63 2.01 5.25
CA ARG A 14 14.19 0.94 6.18
C ARG A 14 12.70 1.01 6.47
N TRP A 15 12.15 2.23 6.61
CA TRP A 15 10.72 2.43 6.76
C TRP A 15 9.97 1.92 5.53
N LEU A 16 10.37 2.33 4.32
CA LEU A 16 9.75 1.85 3.09
C LEU A 16 9.79 0.31 2.99
N GLN A 17 10.93 -0.31 3.31
CA GLN A 17 11.08 -1.77 3.35
C GLN A 17 10.14 -2.41 4.38
N ALA A 18 10.02 -1.85 5.58
CA ALA A 18 9.10 -2.34 6.60
C ALA A 18 7.63 -2.24 6.13
N GLY A 19 7.26 -1.16 5.43
CA GLY A 19 5.94 -1.01 4.82
C GLY A 19 5.65 -2.07 3.75
N LEU A 20 6.64 -2.39 2.90
CA LEU A 20 6.53 -3.47 1.92
C LEU A 20 6.35 -4.85 2.59
N VAL A 21 7.13 -5.14 3.64
CA VAL A 21 6.99 -6.38 4.41
C VAL A 21 5.61 -6.47 5.05
N LEU A 22 5.13 -5.39 5.67
CA LEU A 22 3.79 -5.35 6.25
C LEU A 22 2.70 -5.57 5.20
N SER A 23 2.84 -4.99 4.02
CA SER A 23 1.92 -5.18 2.89
C SER A 23 1.88 -6.64 2.44
N LEU A 24 3.05 -7.31 2.41
CA LEU A 24 3.14 -8.74 2.10
C LEU A 24 2.43 -9.61 3.15
N LEU A 25 2.68 -9.33 4.44
CA LEU A 25 2.03 -10.04 5.55
C LEU A 25 0.51 -9.86 5.50
N MET A 26 0.05 -8.64 5.26
CA MET A 26 -1.38 -8.35 5.17
C MET A 26 -2.02 -9.01 3.95
N SER A 27 -1.30 -9.11 2.82
CA SER A 27 -1.76 -9.90 1.68
C SER A 27 -1.94 -11.37 2.04
N GLY A 28 -1.05 -11.94 2.87
CA GLY A 28 -1.23 -13.29 3.42
C GLY A 28 -2.51 -13.42 4.24
N VAL A 29 -2.84 -12.43 5.08
CA VAL A 29 -4.10 -12.39 5.83
C VAL A 29 -5.31 -12.35 4.89
N LEU A 30 -5.30 -11.47 3.89
CA LEU A 30 -6.37 -11.34 2.91
C LEU A 30 -6.58 -12.63 2.09
N MET A 31 -5.49 -13.34 1.77
CA MET A 31 -5.54 -14.55 0.96
C MET A 31 -6.03 -15.78 1.74
N PHE A 32 -5.52 -15.99 2.95
CA PHE A 32 -5.77 -17.23 3.70
C PHE A 32 -6.83 -17.08 4.79
N PHE A 33 -7.09 -15.86 5.26
CA PHE A 33 -8.01 -15.57 6.36
C PHE A 33 -8.96 -14.38 6.07
N PRO A 34 -9.61 -14.32 4.88
CA PRO A 34 -10.45 -13.18 4.50
C PRO A 34 -11.66 -12.97 5.44
N THR A 35 -12.07 -14.00 6.18
CA THR A 35 -13.17 -13.95 7.17
C THR A 35 -12.70 -14.17 8.60
N GLY A 36 -11.38 -14.08 8.85
CA GLY A 36 -10.80 -14.28 10.18
C GLY A 36 -11.02 -13.08 11.11
N PRO A 37 -10.69 -13.21 12.42
CA PRO A 37 -10.91 -12.15 13.41
C PRO A 37 -10.27 -10.80 13.07
N LEU A 38 -9.14 -10.81 12.38
CA LEU A 38 -8.45 -9.60 11.92
C LEU A 38 -9.24 -8.83 10.85
N MET A 39 -10.09 -9.53 10.10
CA MET A 39 -10.90 -8.98 9.03
C MET A 39 -12.33 -8.64 9.47
N THR A 40 -12.71 -8.92 10.72
CA THR A 40 -14.08 -8.71 11.21
C THR A 40 -14.53 -7.26 11.06
N THR A 41 -13.72 -6.30 11.54
CA THR A 41 -14.06 -4.88 11.44
C THR A 41 -14.12 -4.42 9.98
N TYR A 42 -13.19 -4.89 9.15
CA TYR A 42 -13.18 -4.58 7.72
C TYR A 42 -14.45 -5.12 7.03
N ASN A 43 -14.78 -6.40 7.23
CA ASN A 43 -15.95 -7.02 6.64
C ASN A 43 -17.26 -6.36 7.11
N ALA A 44 -17.34 -5.92 8.36
CA ALA A 44 -18.50 -5.17 8.85
C ALA A 44 -18.70 -3.85 8.09
N THR A 45 -17.63 -3.15 7.70
CA THR A 45 -17.75 -1.94 6.86
C THR A 45 -18.19 -2.26 5.43
N TYR A 46 -17.76 -3.40 4.89
CA TYR A 46 -18.19 -3.90 3.59
C TYR A 46 -19.69 -4.26 3.61
N GLU A 47 -20.14 -4.98 4.65
CA GLU A 47 -21.55 -5.29 4.91
C GLU A 47 -22.40 -4.03 5.07
N ALA A 48 -21.93 -3.04 5.82
CA ALA A 48 -22.58 -1.75 5.98
C ALA A 48 -22.79 -1.05 4.63
N THR A 49 -21.76 -1.07 3.78
CA THR A 49 -21.75 -0.37 2.50
C THR A 49 -22.66 -1.02 1.47
N PHE A 50 -22.56 -2.34 1.31
CA PHE A 50 -23.19 -3.04 0.18
C PHE A 50 -24.41 -3.89 0.56
N TRP A 51 -24.59 -4.22 1.85
CA TRP A 51 -25.70 -5.06 2.35
C TRP A 51 -26.57 -4.38 3.44
N GLY A 52 -26.33 -3.11 3.73
CA GLY A 52 -27.08 -2.35 4.74
C GLY A 52 -26.81 -2.85 6.16
N GLY A 53 -25.60 -3.33 6.42
CA GLY A 53 -25.15 -3.83 7.73
C GLY A 53 -25.63 -5.24 8.06
N ARG A 54 -26.26 -5.92 7.11
CA ARG A 54 -26.63 -7.34 7.25
C ARG A 54 -25.44 -8.22 6.90
N PRO A 55 -25.29 -9.38 7.57
CA PRO A 55 -24.26 -10.36 7.22
C PRO A 55 -24.31 -10.75 5.73
N LEU A 56 -23.16 -10.99 5.12
CA LEU A 56 -23.13 -11.49 3.74
C LEU A 56 -23.86 -12.85 3.66
N PRO A 57 -24.76 -13.05 2.68
CA PRO A 57 -25.27 -14.39 2.38
C PRO A 57 -24.12 -15.32 1.97
N PRO A 58 -24.25 -16.65 2.16
CA PRO A 58 -23.15 -17.59 1.98
C PRO A 58 -22.44 -17.50 0.61
N GLU A 59 -23.18 -17.27 -0.46
CA GLU A 59 -22.65 -17.14 -1.82
C GLU A 59 -21.83 -15.86 -1.98
N ALA A 60 -22.32 -14.74 -1.43
CA ALA A 60 -21.62 -13.47 -1.46
C ALA A 60 -20.35 -13.52 -0.59
N LEU A 61 -20.38 -14.23 0.55
CA LEU A 61 -19.21 -14.42 1.39
C LEU A 61 -18.11 -15.21 0.67
N ARG A 62 -18.47 -16.28 -0.05
CA ARG A 62 -17.52 -17.06 -0.87
C ARG A 62 -16.95 -16.23 -2.01
N HIS A 63 -17.79 -15.42 -2.66
CA HIS A 63 -17.34 -14.52 -3.71
C HIS A 63 -16.39 -13.44 -3.18
N HIS A 64 -16.74 -12.80 -2.07
CA HIS A 64 -15.90 -11.82 -1.38
C HIS A 64 -14.54 -12.40 -1.00
N ALA A 65 -14.52 -13.59 -0.38
CA ALA A 65 -13.28 -14.29 -0.04
C ALA A 65 -12.40 -14.57 -1.27
N PHE A 66 -13.00 -14.96 -2.40
CA PHE A 66 -12.27 -15.13 -3.66
C PHE A 66 -11.68 -13.82 -4.17
N LEU A 67 -12.45 -12.72 -4.16
CA LEU A 67 -11.97 -11.40 -4.58
C LEU A 67 -10.79 -10.94 -3.71
N MET A 68 -10.88 -11.11 -2.40
CA MET A 68 -9.78 -10.79 -1.47
C MET A 68 -8.52 -11.59 -1.77
N GLY A 69 -8.65 -12.88 -2.11
CA GLY A 69 -7.54 -13.72 -2.54
C GLY A 69 -6.87 -13.27 -3.83
N VAL A 70 -7.66 -12.90 -4.85
CA VAL A 70 -7.13 -12.38 -6.13
C VAL A 70 -6.45 -11.03 -5.93
N THR A 71 -7.06 -10.13 -5.16
CA THR A 71 -6.46 -8.84 -4.78
C THR A 71 -5.12 -9.05 -4.07
N ALA A 72 -5.09 -9.95 -3.08
CA ALA A 72 -3.86 -10.30 -2.36
C ALA A 72 -2.77 -10.83 -3.28
N ALA A 73 -3.09 -11.70 -4.24
CA ALA A 73 -2.13 -12.19 -5.22
C ALA A 73 -1.52 -11.05 -6.06
N GLY A 74 -2.36 -10.09 -6.49
CA GLY A 74 -1.90 -8.88 -7.18
C GLY A 74 -0.95 -8.03 -6.32
N VAL A 75 -1.31 -7.81 -5.05
CA VAL A 75 -0.46 -7.06 -4.11
C VAL A 75 0.86 -7.78 -3.86
N ILE A 76 0.88 -9.10 -3.73
CA ILE A 76 2.13 -9.88 -3.58
C ILE A 76 3.06 -9.63 -4.77
N GLY A 77 2.56 -9.74 -6.00
CA GLY A 77 3.37 -9.50 -7.20
C GLY A 77 3.91 -8.07 -7.26
N TRP A 78 3.08 -7.09 -6.92
CA TRP A 78 3.48 -5.68 -6.85
C TRP A 78 4.53 -5.41 -5.77
N VAL A 79 4.34 -5.94 -4.56
CA VAL A 79 5.28 -5.81 -3.44
C VAL A 79 6.63 -6.45 -3.76
N VAL A 80 6.66 -7.65 -4.35
CA VAL A 80 7.90 -8.30 -4.78
C VAL A 80 8.63 -7.44 -5.80
N THR A 81 7.91 -6.89 -6.77
CA THR A 81 8.49 -5.98 -7.78
C THR A 81 9.09 -4.74 -7.12
N LEU A 82 8.33 -4.06 -6.25
CA LEU A 82 8.82 -2.89 -5.53
C LEU A 82 9.98 -3.22 -4.59
N TRP A 83 10.01 -4.42 -4.00
CA TRP A 83 11.12 -4.84 -3.16
C TRP A 83 12.44 -4.83 -3.94
N PHE A 84 12.46 -5.35 -5.17
CA PHE A 84 13.66 -5.30 -6.01
C PHE A 84 14.05 -3.87 -6.41
N VAL A 85 13.06 -3.01 -6.70
CA VAL A 85 13.30 -1.57 -6.95
C VAL A 85 13.89 -0.90 -5.71
N VAL A 86 13.40 -1.20 -4.52
CA VAL A 86 13.87 -0.62 -3.27
C VAL A 86 15.24 -1.18 -2.85
N ALA A 87 15.49 -2.46 -3.10
CA ALA A 87 16.70 -3.15 -2.68
C ALA A 87 17.94 -2.74 -3.48
N ILE A 88 17.78 -2.36 -4.76
CA ILE A 88 18.92 -2.09 -5.66
C ILE A 88 18.91 -0.64 -6.15
N PRO A 89 18.09 -0.23 -7.13
CA PRO A 89 18.23 1.08 -7.77
C PRO A 89 17.83 2.23 -6.82
N TRP A 90 16.86 2.01 -5.92
CA TRP A 90 16.54 2.98 -4.87
C TRP A 90 17.74 3.22 -3.95
N ARG A 91 18.42 2.16 -3.48
CA ARG A 91 19.62 2.29 -2.63
C ARG A 91 20.79 2.93 -3.35
N LYS A 92 20.89 2.74 -4.67
CA LYS A 92 21.83 3.45 -5.56
C LYS A 92 21.41 4.90 -5.84
N ARG A 93 20.25 5.33 -5.34
CA ARG A 93 19.67 6.67 -5.50
C ARG A 93 19.36 7.00 -6.96
N GLU A 94 19.03 5.99 -7.75
CA GLU A 94 18.63 6.16 -9.15
C GLU A 94 17.27 6.85 -9.21
N ARG A 95 17.18 7.96 -9.95
CA ARG A 95 15.99 8.83 -9.96
C ARG A 95 14.74 8.12 -10.47
N TRP A 96 14.88 7.22 -11.44
CA TRP A 96 13.76 6.45 -11.97
C TRP A 96 13.15 5.52 -10.91
N ALA A 97 13.94 5.01 -9.96
CA ALA A 97 13.44 4.15 -8.88
C ALA A 97 12.56 4.94 -7.91
N TRP A 98 12.91 6.21 -7.65
CA TRP A 98 12.03 7.10 -6.88
C TRP A 98 10.70 7.32 -7.60
N HIS A 99 10.74 7.58 -8.90
CA HIS A 99 9.53 7.75 -9.71
C HIS A 99 8.68 6.48 -9.75
N ALA A 100 9.29 5.30 -9.90
CA ALA A 100 8.58 4.02 -9.92
C ALA A 100 7.81 3.77 -8.62
N VAL A 101 8.46 3.97 -7.46
CA VAL A 101 7.80 3.82 -6.16
C VAL A 101 6.73 4.89 -5.98
N PHE A 102 7.06 6.17 -6.19
CA PHE A 102 6.13 7.28 -5.96
C PHE A 102 4.86 7.16 -6.80
N TRP A 103 5.02 7.01 -8.12
CA TRP A 103 3.87 6.91 -9.02
C TRP A 103 3.12 5.60 -8.87
N GLY A 104 3.81 4.49 -8.59
CA GLY A 104 3.15 3.20 -8.33
C GLY A 104 2.24 3.26 -7.10
N VAL A 105 2.74 3.79 -5.98
CA VAL A 105 1.95 3.92 -4.75
C VAL A 105 0.86 4.99 -4.90
N LEU A 106 1.14 6.11 -5.57
CA LEU A 106 0.15 7.17 -5.78
C LEU A 106 -0.99 6.70 -6.69
N ALA A 107 -0.70 5.95 -7.76
CA ALA A 107 -1.71 5.40 -8.65
C ALA A 107 -2.60 4.41 -7.89
N TRP A 108 -2.01 3.46 -7.17
CA TRP A 108 -2.76 2.50 -6.37
C TRP A 108 -3.63 3.19 -5.31
N GLY A 109 -3.01 3.95 -4.39
CA GLY A 109 -3.74 4.60 -3.31
C GLY A 109 -4.75 5.63 -3.79
N GLY A 110 -4.46 6.34 -4.89
CA GLY A 110 -5.39 7.28 -5.50
C GLY A 110 -6.62 6.61 -6.09
N VAL A 111 -6.44 5.52 -6.84
CA VAL A 111 -7.56 4.77 -7.43
C VAL A 111 -8.41 4.12 -6.33
N ASP A 112 -7.79 3.50 -5.33
CA ASP A 112 -8.52 2.86 -4.22
C ASP A 112 -9.35 3.89 -3.45
N LEU A 113 -8.78 5.06 -3.11
CA LEU A 113 -9.52 6.10 -2.40
C LEU A 113 -10.68 6.66 -3.22
N LEU A 114 -10.52 6.83 -4.53
CA LEU A 114 -11.61 7.26 -5.40
C LEU A 114 -12.77 6.24 -5.40
N LEU A 115 -12.45 4.95 -5.45
CA LEU A 115 -13.47 3.88 -5.35
C LEU A 115 -14.13 3.90 -3.97
N CYS A 116 -13.37 4.04 -2.89
CA CYS A 116 -13.92 4.13 -1.55
C CYS A 116 -14.91 5.29 -1.39
N LEU A 117 -14.57 6.46 -1.93
CA LEU A 117 -15.44 7.64 -1.90
C LEU A 117 -16.68 7.44 -2.77
N ALA A 118 -16.53 6.82 -3.95
CA ALA A 118 -17.64 6.56 -4.86
C ALA A 118 -18.68 5.59 -4.28
N PHE A 119 -18.22 4.57 -3.53
CA PHE A 119 -19.10 3.55 -2.94
C PHE A 119 -19.43 3.77 -1.46
N GLY A 120 -18.72 4.67 -0.77
CA GLY A 120 -18.93 4.93 0.66
C GLY A 120 -18.28 3.91 1.61
N ASN A 121 -17.33 3.10 1.13
CA ASN A 121 -16.68 2.08 1.96
C ASN A 121 -15.58 2.68 2.84
N VAL A 122 -15.93 2.99 4.10
CA VAL A 122 -15.03 3.64 5.06
C VAL A 122 -13.87 2.71 5.49
N GLY A 123 -14.09 1.40 5.61
CA GLY A 123 -13.03 0.49 6.03
C GLY A 123 -11.91 0.38 5.01
N GLU A 124 -12.28 0.25 3.73
CA GLU A 124 -11.32 0.29 2.63
C GLU A 124 -10.65 1.67 2.55
N ALA A 125 -11.39 2.78 2.76
CA ALA A 125 -10.81 4.12 2.73
C ALA A 125 -9.69 4.29 3.77
N VAL A 126 -9.92 3.81 4.99
CA VAL A 126 -8.95 3.84 6.09
C VAL A 126 -7.77 2.93 5.77
N PHE A 127 -8.03 1.71 5.28
CA PHE A 127 -6.99 0.75 4.90
C PHE A 127 -6.07 1.31 3.80
N ALA A 128 -6.64 1.76 2.69
CA ALA A 128 -5.92 2.34 1.57
C ALA A 128 -5.15 3.60 1.98
N SER A 129 -5.77 4.50 2.78
CA SER A 129 -5.10 5.70 3.30
C SER A 129 -3.89 5.36 4.17
N ALA A 130 -4.04 4.39 5.09
CA ALA A 130 -2.96 3.98 5.99
C ALA A 130 -1.82 3.32 5.21
N GLY A 131 -2.15 2.40 4.28
CA GLY A 131 -1.19 1.74 3.41
C GLY A 131 -0.43 2.73 2.53
N ALA A 132 -1.14 3.56 1.77
CA ALA A 132 -0.55 4.58 0.91
C ALA A 132 0.28 5.59 1.71
N GLY A 133 -0.22 6.07 2.85
CA GLY A 133 0.53 6.96 3.74
C GLY A 133 1.83 6.34 4.24
N SER A 134 1.80 5.07 4.66
CA SER A 134 2.97 4.35 5.16
C SER A 134 4.10 4.20 4.14
N LEU A 135 3.76 4.19 2.84
CA LEU A 135 4.70 4.06 1.73
C LEU A 135 5.06 5.41 1.10
N LEU A 136 4.11 6.34 0.95
CA LEU A 136 4.33 7.65 0.34
C LEU A 136 5.13 8.58 1.26
N LEU A 137 4.89 8.56 2.58
CA LEU A 137 5.62 9.42 3.51
C LEU A 137 7.14 9.19 3.45
N PRO A 138 7.67 7.97 3.67
CA PRO A 138 9.10 7.74 3.54
C PRO A 138 9.61 8.03 2.12
N THR A 139 8.79 7.78 1.10
CA THR A 139 9.14 8.05 -0.30
C THR A 139 9.34 9.55 -0.57
N LEU A 140 8.42 10.38 -0.10
CA LEU A 140 8.48 11.85 -0.21
C LEU A 140 9.64 12.42 0.59
N LEU A 141 9.85 11.94 1.81
CA LEU A 141 10.97 12.37 2.67
C LEU A 141 12.32 12.00 2.05
N ALA A 142 12.39 10.89 1.32
CA ALA A 142 13.60 10.45 0.63
C ALA A 142 13.91 11.23 -0.65
N ARG A 143 12.93 11.94 -1.25
CA ARG A 143 13.02 12.59 -2.57
C ARG A 143 14.30 13.38 -2.80
N ARG A 144 14.74 14.16 -1.81
CA ARG A 144 15.95 15.00 -1.92
C ARG A 144 17.23 14.21 -2.18
N HIS A 145 17.28 12.94 -1.78
CA HIS A 145 18.46 12.08 -1.95
C HIS A 145 18.63 11.57 -3.38
N PHE A 146 17.64 11.81 -4.25
CA PHE A 146 17.61 11.40 -5.66
C PHE A 146 17.89 12.57 -6.63
N SER A 147 18.38 13.71 -6.13
CA SER A 147 18.70 14.88 -6.97
C SER A 147 20.00 14.67 -7.77
N THR A 148 19.95 15.09 -9.04
CA THR A 148 20.89 14.86 -10.15
C THR A 148 22.36 15.12 -9.83
N ALA A 149 23.15 14.05 -9.81
CA ALA A 149 24.47 14.05 -10.43
C ALA A 149 24.35 13.27 -11.75
N ASP A 150 23.59 13.83 -12.69
CA ASP A 150 23.60 13.34 -14.08
C ASP A 150 23.98 14.52 -14.97
N GLY A 151 25.26 14.52 -15.28
CA GLY A 151 25.94 15.48 -16.14
C GLY A 151 27.35 14.98 -16.48
N ARG A 152 27.53 13.64 -16.54
CA ARG A 152 28.71 12.94 -17.05
C ARG A 152 28.53 11.41 -16.90
N ARG A 153 27.92 10.78 -17.89
CA ARG A 153 28.29 9.45 -18.40
C ARG A 153 28.00 9.41 -19.89
#